data_AF-A0A3B0PKT8-F1
#
_entry.id   AF-A0A3B0PKT8-F1
#
_cell.length_a   1.000
_cell.length_b   1.000
_cell.length_c   1.000
_cell.angle_alpha   90.00
_cell.angle_beta   90.00
_cell.angle_gamma   90.00
#
_symmetry.space_group_name_H-M   'P 1'
#
loop_
_entity.id
_entity.type
_entity.pdbx_description
1 polymer ?
#
loop_
_entity_poly.entity_id
_entity_poly.type
_entity_poly.pdbx_seq_one_letter_code
_entity_poly.pdbx_strand_id
1 'polypeptide(L)'
;MGSIISIDRSNSTHLEAIKGTRLEILNRIIEIAPNKEQLEKELKNDVLNENHILFKIADAVSGKDNKKRFNLSFASKFCAYASKIILGKVKYPKYDSVVSHNLFYYYNKYVDENSNKNENTYKINSAVKKIDEYINKYLLYTNDINNIVEKVQINNEFSDFNIEDLDHIIW
;
A
#
# COMPACT_ATOMS: atom_id res chain seq x y z
N MET A 1 -3.60 13.57 -13.85
CA MET A 1 -3.25 12.52 -14.83
C MET A 1 -1.81 12.01 -14.68
N GLY A 2 -0.81 12.88 -14.47
CA GLY A 2 0.61 12.50 -14.36
C GLY A 2 0.94 11.43 -13.30
N SER A 3 0.38 11.51 -12.09
CA SER A 3 0.63 10.52 -11.02
C SER A 3 0.13 9.11 -11.37
N ILE A 4 -1.05 9.00 -11.99
CA ILE A 4 -1.61 7.72 -12.45
C ILE A 4 -0.72 7.10 -13.54
N ILE A 5 -0.22 7.92 -14.47
CA ILE A 5 0.70 7.47 -15.53
C ILE A 5 2.02 6.96 -14.93
N SER A 6 2.58 7.68 -13.95
CA SER A 6 3.81 7.27 -13.27
C SER A 6 3.64 5.95 -12.51
N ILE A 7 2.53 5.78 -11.79
CA ILE A 7 2.24 4.56 -11.01
C ILE A 7 2.05 3.37 -11.95
N ASP A 8 1.28 3.52 -13.03
CA ASP A 8 1.01 2.47 -14.01
C ASP A 8 2.30 1.97 -14.70
N ARG A 9 3.18 2.90 -15.11
CA ARG A 9 4.49 2.55 -15.69
C ARG A 9 5.37 1.75 -14.71
N SER A 10 5.29 2.05 -13.42
CA SER A 10 6.05 1.35 -12.37
C SER A 10 5.46 -0.01 -11.95
N ASN A 11 4.25 -0.34 -12.40
CA ASN A 11 3.50 -1.55 -12.02
C ASN A 11 3.48 -2.63 -13.12
N SER A 12 4.40 -2.59 -14.08
CA SER A 12 4.44 -3.49 -15.24
C SER A 12 3.10 -3.52 -16.00
N THR A 13 2.82 -2.46 -16.77
CA THR A 13 1.83 -2.42 -17.88
C THR A 13 0.50 -3.14 -17.65
N HIS A 14 -0.14 -2.95 -16.49
CA HIS A 14 -1.45 -3.56 -16.23
C HIS A 14 -2.63 -2.70 -16.70
N LEU A 15 -2.53 -1.36 -16.68
CA LEU A 15 -3.65 -0.53 -17.16
C LEU A 15 -3.67 -0.40 -18.69
N GLU A 16 -2.53 -0.44 -19.38
CA GLU A 16 -2.49 -0.37 -20.85
C GLU A 16 -3.11 -1.60 -21.54
N ALA A 17 -3.09 -2.77 -20.90
CA ALA A 17 -3.75 -3.98 -21.40
C ALA A 17 -5.29 -3.86 -21.41
N ILE A 18 -5.85 -2.86 -20.71
CA ILE A 18 -7.27 -2.60 -20.65
C ILE A 18 -7.55 -1.29 -21.42
N LYS A 19 -7.94 -1.41 -22.70
CA LYS A 19 -8.26 -0.25 -23.56
C LYS A 19 -9.21 0.73 -22.84
N GLY A 20 -8.86 2.02 -22.81
CA GLY A 20 -9.71 3.10 -22.27
C GLY A 20 -9.62 3.36 -20.75
N THR A 21 -8.85 2.58 -19.99
CA THR A 21 -8.99 2.55 -18.51
C THR A 21 -8.38 3.67 -17.69
N ARG A 22 -7.32 4.37 -18.14
CA ARG A 22 -6.67 5.37 -17.27
C ARG A 22 -7.61 6.53 -16.92
N LEU A 23 -8.41 6.99 -17.88
CA LEU A 23 -9.43 8.01 -17.64
C LEU A 23 -10.59 7.46 -16.80
N GLU A 24 -11.01 6.21 -17.04
CA GLU A 24 -12.04 5.57 -16.23
C GLU A 24 -11.61 5.38 -14.77
N ILE A 25 -10.38 4.94 -14.53
CA ILE A 25 -9.81 4.78 -13.19
C ILE A 25 -9.71 6.14 -12.51
N LEU A 26 -9.23 7.16 -13.23
CA LEU A 26 -9.21 8.52 -12.72
C LEU A 26 -10.62 8.97 -12.32
N ASN A 27 -11.64 8.74 -13.17
CA ASN A 27 -13.02 9.11 -12.87
C ASN A 27 -13.56 8.36 -11.65
N ARG A 28 -13.29 7.05 -11.50
CA ARG A 28 -13.70 6.29 -10.31
C ARG A 28 -12.98 6.78 -9.03
N ILE A 29 -11.70 7.16 -9.13
CA ILE A 29 -10.98 7.76 -8.00
C ILE A 29 -11.59 9.13 -7.66
N ILE A 30 -11.98 9.93 -8.65
CA ILE A 30 -12.69 11.20 -8.46
C ILE A 30 -14.07 10.96 -7.82
N GLU A 31 -14.79 9.91 -8.18
CA GLU A 31 -16.05 9.55 -7.51
C GLU A 31 -15.84 9.22 -6.02
N ILE A 32 -14.73 8.57 -5.66
CA ILE A 32 -14.37 8.28 -4.27
C ILE A 32 -13.97 9.55 -3.51
N ALA A 33 -13.16 10.40 -4.14
CA ALA A 33 -12.63 11.64 -3.56
C ALA A 33 -12.67 12.79 -4.59
N PRO A 34 -13.79 13.54 -4.66
CA PRO A 34 -14.04 14.49 -5.75
C PRO A 34 -13.10 15.69 -5.80
N ASN A 35 -12.49 16.04 -4.66
CA ASN A 35 -11.61 17.19 -4.53
C ASN A 35 -10.48 16.91 -3.55
N LYS A 36 -9.54 17.86 -3.47
CA LYS A 36 -8.36 17.76 -2.60
C LYS A 36 -8.76 17.61 -1.14
N GLU A 37 -9.76 18.35 -0.67
CA GLU A 37 -10.19 18.36 0.73
C GLU A 37 -10.75 16.98 1.15
N GLN A 38 -11.57 16.37 0.31
CA GLN A 38 -12.08 15.02 0.54
C GLN A 38 -10.96 13.97 0.47
N LEU A 39 -10.07 14.09 -0.51
CA LEU A 39 -8.91 13.19 -0.60
C LEU A 39 -8.01 13.30 0.64
N GLU A 40 -7.75 14.52 1.11
CA GLU A 40 -6.98 14.76 2.33
C GLU A 40 -7.66 14.16 3.57
N LYS A 41 -8.98 14.35 3.70
CA LYS A 41 -9.78 13.77 4.79
C LYS A 41 -9.68 12.24 4.80
N GLU A 42 -9.85 11.62 3.64
CA GLU A 42 -9.76 10.17 3.48
C GLU A 42 -8.34 9.65 3.76
N LEU A 43 -7.28 10.34 3.31
CA LEU A 43 -5.89 9.97 3.60
C LEU A 43 -5.52 10.16 5.08
N LYS A 44 -6.19 11.07 5.79
CA LYS A 44 -6.01 11.27 7.24
C LYS A 44 -6.71 10.20 8.08
N ASN A 45 -7.63 9.44 7.51
CA ASN A 45 -8.29 8.36 8.23
C ASN A 45 -7.30 7.21 8.49
N ASP A 46 -7.04 6.90 9.77
CA ASP A 46 -6.16 5.81 10.18
C ASP A 46 -6.90 4.48 10.36
N VAL A 47 -8.24 4.48 10.27
CA VAL A 47 -9.06 3.28 10.43
C VAL A 47 -9.08 2.50 9.10
N LEU A 48 -8.21 1.49 9.00
CA LEU A 48 -8.19 0.54 7.89
C LEU A 48 -9.35 -0.46 8.03
N ASN A 49 -10.38 -0.28 7.22
CA ASN A 49 -11.51 -1.20 7.03
C ASN A 49 -11.90 -1.21 5.54
N GLU A 50 -12.87 -2.02 5.13
CA GLU A 50 -13.32 -2.12 3.73
C GLU A 50 -13.71 -0.78 3.07
N ASN A 51 -14.11 0.22 3.87
CA ASN A 51 -14.48 1.56 3.41
C ASN A 51 -13.32 2.55 3.38
N HIS A 52 -12.12 2.14 3.80
CA HIS A 52 -10.94 2.98 3.73
C HIS A 52 -10.53 3.22 2.26
N ILE A 53 -10.07 4.44 1.94
CA ILE A 53 -9.74 4.87 0.57
C ILE A 53 -8.82 3.91 -0.19
N LEU A 54 -7.83 3.34 0.47
CA LEU A 54 -6.96 2.29 -0.08
C LEU A 54 -7.76 1.16 -0.74
N PHE A 55 -8.74 0.59 -0.04
CA PHE A 55 -9.49 -0.56 -0.52
C PHE A 55 -10.57 -0.16 -1.52
N LYS A 56 -11.16 1.03 -1.37
CA LYS A 56 -12.04 1.63 -2.38
C LYS A 56 -11.31 1.83 -3.72
N ILE A 57 -10.08 2.34 -3.70
CA ILE A 57 -9.26 2.50 -4.91
C ILE A 57 -8.86 1.14 -5.49
N ALA A 58 -8.46 0.18 -4.64
CA ALA A 58 -8.10 -1.17 -5.08
C ALA A 58 -9.27 -1.89 -5.77
N ASP A 59 -10.50 -1.69 -5.28
CA ASP A 59 -11.73 -2.21 -5.91
C ASP A 59 -12.05 -1.45 -7.20
N ALA A 60 -12.00 -0.11 -7.19
CA ALA A 60 -12.26 0.73 -8.35
C ALA A 60 -11.34 0.45 -9.55
N VAL A 61 -10.13 -0.05 -9.31
CA VAL A 61 -9.14 -0.38 -10.35
C VAL A 61 -9.29 -1.83 -10.85
N SER A 62 -10.14 -2.64 -10.19
CA SER A 62 -10.45 -4.00 -10.65
C SER A 62 -11.23 -3.95 -11.97
N GLY A 63 -10.84 -4.78 -12.94
CA GLY A 63 -11.49 -4.86 -14.26
C GLY A 63 -12.96 -5.32 -14.17
N LYS A 64 -13.75 -4.99 -15.21
CA LYS A 64 -15.19 -5.35 -15.31
C LYS A 64 -15.43 -6.86 -15.51
N ASP A 65 -14.44 -7.60 -15.97
CA ASP A 65 -14.58 -9.05 -16.14
C ASP A 65 -14.49 -9.74 -14.77
N ASN A 66 -15.41 -10.67 -14.51
CA ASN A 66 -15.65 -11.44 -13.27
C ASN A 66 -14.42 -12.10 -12.59
N LYS A 67 -13.21 -11.91 -13.09
CA LYS A 67 -11.94 -12.16 -12.41
C LYS A 67 -11.52 -10.89 -11.65
N LYS A 68 -12.31 -10.49 -10.64
CA LYS A 68 -11.95 -9.46 -9.64
C LYS A 68 -10.52 -9.68 -9.16
N ARG A 69 -9.56 -8.95 -9.72
CA ARG A 69 -8.19 -8.84 -9.22
C ARG A 69 -8.14 -7.56 -8.44
N PHE A 70 -8.27 -7.69 -7.13
CA PHE A 70 -8.13 -6.62 -6.17
C PHE A 70 -6.73 -6.01 -6.32
N ASN A 71 -6.62 -4.80 -6.86
CA ASN A 71 -5.31 -4.22 -7.25
C ASN A 71 -4.73 -3.39 -6.11
N LEU A 72 -4.42 -4.07 -5.00
CA LEU A 72 -3.89 -3.43 -3.79
C LEU A 72 -2.55 -2.71 -4.05
N SER A 73 -1.69 -3.29 -4.89
CA SER A 73 -0.38 -2.70 -5.19
C SER A 73 -0.47 -1.37 -5.93
N PHE A 74 -1.45 -1.20 -6.83
CA PHE A 74 -1.73 0.10 -7.42
C PHE A 74 -2.25 1.08 -6.38
N ALA A 75 -3.20 0.65 -5.56
CA ALA A 75 -3.84 1.51 -4.58
C ALA A 75 -2.87 1.98 -3.49
N SER A 76 -2.03 1.09 -2.96
CA SER A 76 -1.03 1.41 -1.93
C SER A 76 0.00 2.41 -2.45
N LYS A 77 0.51 2.20 -3.67
CA LYS A 77 1.39 3.18 -4.35
C LYS A 77 0.69 4.52 -4.58
N PHE A 78 -0.56 4.52 -5.06
CA PHE A 78 -1.32 5.76 -5.25
C PHE A 78 -1.48 6.53 -3.93
N CYS A 79 -1.93 5.86 -2.87
CA CYS A 79 -2.11 6.45 -1.55
C CYS A 79 -0.78 6.92 -0.95
N ALA A 80 0.33 6.21 -1.17
CA ALA A 80 1.68 6.62 -0.76
C ALA A 80 2.09 7.95 -1.43
N TYR A 81 1.95 8.06 -2.75
CA TYR A 81 2.25 9.30 -3.46
C TYR A 81 1.30 10.44 -3.07
N ALA A 82 0.00 10.15 -2.96
CA ALA A 82 -1.00 11.16 -2.61
C ALA A 82 -0.77 11.70 -1.20
N SER A 83 -0.51 10.82 -0.21
CA SER A 83 -0.18 11.24 1.16
C SER A 83 1.11 12.05 1.22
N LYS A 84 2.17 11.66 0.48
CA LYS A 84 3.41 12.44 0.40
C LYS A 84 3.16 13.86 -0.12
N ILE A 85 2.39 14.00 -1.19
CA ILE A 85 2.11 15.30 -1.83
C ILE A 85 1.17 16.17 -0.96
N ILE A 86 0.12 15.59 -0.40
CA ILE A 86 -0.94 16.33 0.29
C ILE A 86 -0.63 16.55 1.77
N LEU A 87 -0.07 15.54 2.45
CA LEU A 87 0.20 15.54 3.88
C LEU A 87 1.67 15.78 4.21
N GLY A 88 2.56 15.83 3.21
CA GLY A 88 4.00 16.01 3.40
C GLY A 88 4.74 14.76 3.89
N LYS A 89 4.07 13.61 4.00
CA LYS A 89 4.68 12.35 4.44
C LYS A 89 4.03 11.12 3.81
N VAL A 90 4.81 10.07 3.58
CA VAL A 90 4.30 8.77 3.12
C VAL A 90 3.60 8.08 4.29
N LYS A 91 2.31 7.75 4.12
CA LYS A 91 1.51 7.00 5.11
C LYS A 91 1.32 5.52 4.78
N TYR A 92 1.55 5.14 3.53
CA TYR A 92 1.17 3.83 3.01
C TYR A 92 2.43 3.09 2.54
N PRO A 93 2.70 1.89 3.08
CA PRO A 93 3.72 1.01 2.54
C PRO A 93 3.50 0.71 1.05
N LYS A 94 4.58 0.61 0.29
CA LYS A 94 4.58 0.24 -1.13
C LYS A 94 5.01 -1.23 -1.29
N TYR A 95 4.85 -1.78 -2.50
CA TYR A 95 5.41 -3.08 -2.90
C TYR A 95 4.92 -4.31 -2.12
N ASP A 96 3.61 -4.48 -1.97
CA ASP A 96 2.99 -5.59 -1.21
C ASP A 96 3.61 -6.97 -1.49
N SER A 97 3.99 -7.28 -2.75
CA SER A 97 4.61 -8.56 -3.09
C SER A 97 6.05 -8.69 -2.59
N VAL A 98 6.86 -7.63 -2.60
CA VAL A 98 8.26 -7.70 -2.14
C VAL A 98 8.33 -7.59 -0.62
N VAL A 99 7.58 -6.65 -0.05
CA VAL A 99 7.40 -6.52 1.40
C VAL A 99 6.93 -7.84 2.01
N SER A 100 5.96 -8.51 1.39
CA SER A 100 5.48 -9.78 1.93
C SER A 100 6.51 -10.91 1.96
N HIS A 101 7.53 -10.88 1.12
CA HIS A 101 8.60 -11.90 1.14
C HIS A 101 9.72 -11.55 2.11
N ASN A 102 10.04 -10.27 2.28
CA ASN A 102 11.27 -9.84 2.95
C ASN A 102 11.05 -9.25 4.35
N LEU A 103 9.84 -8.75 4.67
CA LEU A 103 9.58 -7.98 5.90
C LEU A 103 9.95 -8.73 7.19
N PHE A 104 9.81 -10.07 7.21
CA PHE A 104 10.13 -10.87 8.39
C PHE A 104 11.60 -10.80 8.80
N TYR A 105 12.52 -10.70 7.83
CA TYR A 105 13.95 -10.56 8.12
C TYR A 105 14.22 -9.29 8.92
N TYR A 106 13.61 -8.18 8.50
CA TYR A 106 13.77 -6.89 9.14
C TYR A 106 13.08 -6.84 10.50
N TYR A 107 11.87 -7.40 10.61
CA TYR A 107 11.18 -7.48 11.89
C TYR A 107 12.00 -8.29 12.91
N ASN A 108 12.47 -9.48 12.52
CA ASN A 108 13.26 -10.31 13.42
C ASN A 108 14.56 -9.61 13.82
N LYS A 109 15.22 -8.92 12.90
CA LYS A 109 16.47 -8.21 13.19
C LYS A 109 16.30 -6.98 14.10
N TYR A 110 15.28 -6.16 13.85
CA TYR A 110 15.19 -4.83 14.47
C TYR A 110 14.15 -4.73 15.59
N VAL A 111 13.18 -5.65 15.65
CA VAL A 111 12.08 -5.60 16.63
C VAL A 111 12.20 -6.74 17.66
N ASP A 112 12.33 -7.99 17.20
CA ASP A 112 12.42 -9.16 18.07
C ASP A 112 13.14 -10.33 17.39
N GLU A 113 14.39 -10.59 17.77
CA GLU A 113 15.21 -11.69 17.21
C GLU A 113 14.65 -13.08 17.49
N ASN A 114 13.79 -13.22 18.51
CA ASN A 114 13.16 -14.49 18.88
C ASN A 114 11.75 -14.64 18.30
N SER A 115 11.31 -13.73 17.43
CA SER A 115 9.99 -13.81 16.84
C SER A 115 9.86 -15.03 15.93
N ASN A 116 8.67 -15.66 15.94
CA ASN A 116 8.36 -16.77 15.04
C ASN A 116 7.90 -16.31 13.65
N LYS A 117 8.07 -15.02 13.31
CA LYS A 117 7.68 -14.50 12.00
C LYS A 117 8.63 -15.03 10.92
N ASN A 118 8.03 -15.41 9.80
CA ASN A 118 8.71 -16.01 8.65
C ASN A 118 8.04 -15.55 7.34
N GLU A 119 8.56 -16.01 6.21
CA GLU A 119 8.06 -15.67 4.87
C GLU A 119 6.54 -15.87 4.72
N ASN A 120 5.95 -16.87 5.39
CA ASN A 120 4.52 -17.17 5.31
C ASN A 120 3.66 -16.29 6.23
N THR A 121 4.25 -15.62 7.23
CA THR A 121 3.53 -14.69 8.12
C THR A 121 2.82 -13.61 7.32
N TYR A 122 3.48 -13.18 6.24
CA TYR A 122 3.10 -12.03 5.46
C TYR A 122 2.36 -12.41 4.19
N LYS A 123 2.71 -13.50 3.51
CA LYS A 123 2.04 -13.96 2.28
C LYS A 123 0.51 -13.87 2.35
N ILE A 124 -0.07 -13.18 1.36
CA ILE A 124 -1.51 -13.17 1.11
C ILE A 124 -1.83 -14.39 0.25
N ASN A 125 -2.79 -15.21 0.67
CA ASN A 125 -3.20 -16.34 -0.14
C ASN A 125 -4.05 -15.83 -1.32
N SER A 126 -3.45 -15.76 -2.51
CA SER A 126 -4.14 -15.31 -3.73
C SER A 126 -5.36 -16.17 -4.11
N ALA A 127 -5.48 -17.39 -3.58
CA ALA A 127 -6.65 -18.24 -3.77
C ALA A 127 -7.86 -17.79 -2.91
N VAL A 128 -7.62 -17.07 -1.82
CA VAL A 128 -8.66 -16.57 -0.92
C VAL A 128 -8.98 -15.12 -1.30
N LYS A 129 -10.01 -14.95 -2.13
CA LYS A 129 -10.50 -13.62 -2.55
C LYS A 129 -11.43 -12.99 -1.50
N LYS A 130 -11.00 -12.93 -0.24
CA LYS A 130 -11.75 -12.25 0.83
C LYS A 130 -11.08 -10.93 1.17
N ILE A 131 -11.82 -9.84 1.03
CA ILE A 131 -11.34 -8.48 1.32
C ILE A 131 -10.75 -8.38 2.73
N ASP A 132 -11.37 -9.08 3.69
CA ASP A 132 -10.90 -9.15 5.09
C ASP A 132 -9.48 -9.69 5.22
N GLU A 133 -9.09 -10.67 4.40
CA GLU A 133 -7.72 -11.20 4.42
C GLU A 133 -6.72 -10.15 3.94
N TYR A 134 -7.06 -9.43 2.87
CA TYR A 134 -6.23 -8.31 2.40
C TYR A 134 -6.11 -7.21 3.45
N ILE A 135 -7.22 -6.86 4.10
CA ILE A 135 -7.24 -5.85 5.17
C ILE A 135 -6.34 -6.29 6.33
N ASN A 136 -6.54 -7.51 6.85
CA ASN A 136 -5.79 -8.02 7.98
C ASN A 136 -4.28 -8.12 7.68
N LYS A 137 -3.92 -8.57 6.47
CA LYS A 137 -2.53 -8.64 6.05
C LYS A 137 -1.91 -7.26 5.88
N TYR A 138 -2.64 -6.32 5.28
CA TYR A 138 -2.16 -4.95 5.13
C TYR A 138 -1.98 -4.23 6.47
N LEU A 139 -2.89 -4.46 7.42
CA LEU A 139 -2.76 -3.99 8.80
C LEU A 139 -1.50 -4.56 9.46
N LEU A 140 -1.27 -5.87 9.32
CA LEU A 140 -0.07 -6.52 9.86
C LEU A 140 1.21 -5.91 9.26
N TYR A 141 1.26 -5.70 7.94
CA TYR A 141 2.40 -5.04 7.29
C TYR A 141 2.65 -3.65 7.85
N THR A 142 1.59 -2.84 7.92
CA THR A 142 1.67 -1.44 8.34
C THR A 142 2.18 -1.35 9.77
N ASN A 143 1.66 -2.18 10.67
CA ASN A 143 2.09 -2.21 12.07
C ASN A 143 3.55 -2.65 12.22
N ASP A 144 3.94 -3.73 11.54
CA ASP A 144 5.30 -4.24 11.67
C ASP A 144 6.35 -3.30 11.05
N ILE A 145 6.02 -2.65 9.92
CA ILE A 145 6.85 -1.59 9.32
C ILE A 145 7.01 -0.42 10.29
N ASN A 146 5.92 0.05 10.90
CA ASN A 146 5.99 1.13 11.88
C ASN A 146 6.86 0.75 13.09
N ASN A 147 6.75 -0.48 13.58
CA ASN A 147 7.58 -0.98 14.68
C ASN A 147 9.07 -1.00 14.29
N ILE A 148 9.41 -1.45 13.08
CA ILE A 148 10.79 -1.44 12.58
C ILE A 148 11.31 0.00 12.51
N VAL A 149 10.54 0.90 11.89
CA VAL A 149 10.92 2.32 11.77
C VAL A 149 11.16 2.93 13.16
N GLU A 150 10.25 2.73 14.10
CA GLU A 150 10.38 3.24 15.47
C GLU A 150 11.64 2.69 16.16
N LYS A 151 11.93 1.39 16.03
CA LYS A 151 13.12 0.77 16.63
C LYS A 151 14.42 1.28 16.01
N VAL A 152 14.46 1.47 14.69
CA VAL A 152 15.64 2.02 14.00
C VAL A 152 15.87 3.47 14.43
N GLN A 153 14.81 4.28 14.54
CA GLN A 153 14.90 5.67 15.01
C GLN A 153 15.42 5.76 16.46
N ILE A 154 14.89 4.94 17.38
CA ILE A 154 15.29 4.94 18.80
C ILE A 154 16.76 4.57 18.98
N ASN A 155 17.30 3.68 18.15
CA ASN A 155 18.69 3.22 18.23
C ASN A 155 19.71 4.23 17.68
N ASN A 156 19.29 5.47 17.38
CA ASN A 156 20.11 6.68 17.14
C ASN A 156 21.02 6.71 15.89
N GLU A 157 20.85 5.82 14.90
CA GLU A 157 21.64 5.93 13.65
C GLU A 157 20.92 6.73 12.54
N PHE A 158 19.59 6.82 12.56
CA PHE A 158 18.80 7.48 11.50
C PHE A 158 17.49 8.09 12.04
N SER A 159 17.55 9.28 12.64
CA SER A 159 16.36 9.93 13.23
C SER A 159 15.28 10.32 12.21
N ASP A 160 15.64 10.45 10.95
CA ASP A 160 14.77 10.76 9.82
C ASP A 160 14.29 9.52 9.05
N PHE A 161 14.74 8.32 9.45
CA PHE A 161 14.33 7.06 8.86
C PHE A 161 12.82 6.91 8.90
N ASN A 162 12.20 6.58 7.78
CA ASN A 162 10.75 6.49 7.68
C ASN A 162 10.31 5.33 6.79
N ILE A 163 8.99 5.19 6.61
CA ILE A 163 8.38 4.10 5.83
C ILE A 163 8.91 4.08 4.40
N GLU A 164 9.17 5.24 3.79
CA GLU A 164 9.68 5.31 2.42
C GLU A 164 11.09 4.73 2.32
N ASP A 165 11.95 5.00 3.30
CA ASP A 165 13.32 4.46 3.34
C ASP A 165 13.30 2.94 3.51
N LEU A 166 12.46 2.44 4.44
CA LEU A 166 12.30 1.01 4.67
C LEU A 166 11.75 0.30 3.43
N ASP A 167 10.74 0.87 2.76
CA ASP A 167 10.20 0.34 1.49
C ASP A 167 11.29 0.20 0.42
N HIS A 168 12.23 1.15 0.36
CA HIS A 168 13.34 1.13 -0.60
C HIS A 168 14.44 0.12 -0.25
N ILE A 169 14.66 -0.16 1.04
CA ILE A 169 15.62 -1.16 1.51
C ILE A 169 15.07 -2.58 1.34
N ILE A 170 13.77 -2.76 1.54
CA ILE A 170 13.09 -4.05 1.41
C ILE A 170 12.97 -4.49 -0.06
N TRP A 171 12.86 -3.52 -1.00
CA TRP A 171 12.73 -3.75 -2.44
C TRP A 171 14.00 -4.30 -3.08
#